data_AF-A0AAT9LJ61-F1
#
_entry.id   AF-A0AAT9LJ61-F1
#
_cell.length_a   1.000
_cell.length_b   1.000
_cell.length_c   1.000
_cell.angle_alpha   90.00
_cell.angle_beta   90.00
_cell.angle_gamma   90.00
#
_symmetry.space_group_name_H-M   'P 1'
#
loop_
_entity.id
_entity.type
_entity.pdbx_description
1 polymer ?
#
loop_
_entity_poly.entity_id
_entity_poly.type
_entity_poly.pdbx_seq_one_letter_code
_entity_poly.pdbx_strand_id
1 'polypeptide(L)'
;MDVDELTRHITDAFTGVCVAENAGDLFFLYDPDGDLPPLRQLPFVTIVTGDHYDTASRLDRDGAYRINIGLTKAGYAELIGQSTVDDHTPRDLLLPHPEYAGQHWVCVVNPGERTADTVLKLIADAYEFAARKYHNRR
;
A
#
# COMPACT_ATOMS: atom_id res chain seq x y z
N MET A 1 7.96 2.05 -12.19
CA MET A 1 6.85 1.08 -12.29
C MET A 1 5.58 1.85 -12.52
N ASP A 2 4.61 1.30 -13.23
CA ASP A 2 3.27 1.89 -13.34
C ASP A 2 2.22 1.09 -12.54
N VAL A 3 0.97 1.56 -12.56
CA VAL A 3 -0.14 0.92 -11.82
C VAL A 3 -0.43 -0.47 -12.35
N ASP A 4 -0.36 -0.69 -13.67
CA ASP A 4 -0.67 -1.97 -14.30
C ASP A 4 0.43 -3.01 -13.98
N GLU A 5 1.69 -2.61 -13.99
CA GLU A 5 2.83 -3.42 -13.57
C GLU A 5 2.73 -3.84 -12.11
N LEU A 6 2.41 -2.91 -11.20
CA LEU A 6 2.24 -3.21 -9.78
C LEU A 6 1.04 -4.14 -9.55
N THR A 7 -0.07 -3.87 -10.22
CA THR A 7 -1.28 -4.69 -10.11
C THR A 7 -1.01 -6.12 -10.57
N ARG A 8 -0.43 -6.28 -11.77
CA ARG A 8 -0.04 -7.62 -12.29
C ARG A 8 0.93 -8.32 -11.36
N HIS A 9 1.95 -7.62 -10.86
CA HIS A 9 2.89 -8.22 -9.93
C HIS A 9 2.18 -8.79 -8.70
N ILE A 10 1.27 -8.03 -8.09
CA ILE A 10 0.55 -8.47 -6.88
C ILE A 10 -0.37 -9.66 -7.21
N THR A 11 -1.13 -9.60 -8.29
CA THR A 11 -2.10 -10.66 -8.64
C THR A 11 -1.44 -11.94 -9.14
N ASP A 12 -0.26 -11.85 -9.77
CA ASP A 12 0.46 -13.01 -10.30
C ASP A 12 1.32 -13.68 -9.22
N ALA A 13 1.93 -12.90 -8.32
CA ALA A 13 2.84 -13.41 -7.30
C ALA A 13 2.11 -13.99 -6.07
N PHE A 14 0.90 -13.51 -5.78
CA PHE A 14 0.22 -13.82 -4.52
C PHE A 14 -1.16 -14.44 -4.74
N THR A 15 -1.43 -15.53 -4.03
CA THR A 15 -2.71 -16.25 -4.13
C THR A 15 -3.70 -15.77 -3.09
N GLY A 16 -5.00 -15.92 -3.37
CA GLY A 16 -6.05 -15.47 -2.43
C GLY A 16 -6.14 -13.96 -2.26
N VAL A 17 -5.59 -13.19 -3.20
CA VAL A 17 -5.75 -11.74 -3.25
C VAL A 17 -7.05 -11.40 -3.98
N CYS A 18 -7.87 -10.58 -3.34
CA CYS A 18 -9.04 -9.93 -3.93
C CYS A 18 -8.72 -8.46 -4.19
N VAL A 19 -9.08 -7.95 -5.36
CA VAL A 19 -8.90 -6.53 -5.72
C VAL A 19 -10.25 -5.86 -5.74
N ALA A 20 -10.43 -4.87 -4.88
CA ALA A 20 -11.58 -3.96 -4.93
C ALA A 20 -11.17 -2.65 -5.61
N GLU A 21 -12.10 -2.05 -6.35
CA GLU A 21 -11.89 -0.80 -7.07
C GLU A 21 -12.93 0.24 -6.65
N ASN A 22 -12.49 1.48 -6.47
CA ASN A 22 -13.37 2.62 -6.27
C ASN A 22 -12.75 3.89 -6.87
N ALA A 23 -13.46 4.55 -7.78
CA ALA A 23 -13.00 5.79 -8.42
C ALA A 23 -11.61 5.71 -9.09
N GLY A 24 -11.24 4.53 -9.60
CA GLY A 24 -9.92 4.25 -10.20
C GLY A 24 -8.83 3.87 -9.18
N ASP A 25 -9.11 3.94 -7.88
CA ASP A 25 -8.21 3.48 -6.83
C ASP A 25 -8.38 1.97 -6.59
N LEU A 26 -7.27 1.31 -6.31
CA LEU A 26 -7.20 -0.15 -6.13
C LEU A 26 -6.88 -0.51 -4.69
N PHE A 27 -7.60 -1.49 -4.16
CA PHE A 27 -7.47 -2.00 -2.80
C PHE A 27 -7.20 -3.50 -2.86
N PHE A 28 -6.04 -3.92 -2.38
CA PHE A 28 -5.62 -5.32 -2.40
C PHE A 28 -5.87 -5.93 -1.01
N LEU A 29 -6.74 -6.93 -0.96
CA LEU A 29 -7.16 -7.62 0.25
C LEU A 29 -6.73 -9.07 0.19
N TYR A 30 -6.39 -9.66 1.33
CA TYR A 30 -6.27 -11.11 1.44
C TYR A 30 -7.63 -11.70 1.82
N ASP A 31 -8.31 -12.29 0.85
CA ASP A 31 -9.61 -12.94 1.01
C ASP A 31 -9.67 -14.20 0.11
N PRO A 32 -9.05 -15.31 0.55
CA PRO A 32 -8.93 -16.50 -0.28
C PRO A 32 -10.27 -17.20 -0.56
N ASP A 33 -11.26 -17.00 0.30
CA ASP A 33 -12.59 -17.61 0.20
C ASP A 33 -13.63 -16.65 -0.41
N GLY A 34 -13.32 -15.35 -0.50
CA GLY A 34 -14.21 -14.33 -1.06
C GLY A 34 -15.43 -14.00 -0.19
N ASP A 35 -15.37 -14.32 1.11
CA ASP A 35 -16.51 -14.30 2.02
C ASP A 35 -16.29 -13.41 3.26
N LEU A 36 -15.22 -12.60 3.26
CA LEU A 36 -14.93 -11.74 4.41
C LEU A 36 -16.06 -10.75 4.67
N PRO A 37 -16.58 -10.65 5.92
CA PRO A 37 -17.55 -9.62 6.27
C PRO A 37 -16.91 -8.24 6.16
N PRO A 38 -17.69 -7.16 5.91
CA PRO A 38 -17.16 -5.82 5.64
C PRO A 38 -16.14 -5.32 6.68
N LEU A 39 -16.36 -5.60 7.97
CA LEU A 39 -15.46 -5.19 9.07
C LEU A 39 -14.07 -5.87 9.04
N ARG A 40 -13.90 -6.92 8.22
CA ARG A 40 -12.64 -7.68 8.06
C ARG A 40 -11.97 -7.41 6.72
N GLN A 41 -12.60 -6.65 5.82
CA GLN A 41 -12.04 -6.25 4.52
C GLN A 41 -11.05 -5.09 4.71
N LEU A 42 -9.89 -5.40 5.29
CA LEU A 42 -8.80 -4.45 5.46
C LEU A 42 -7.73 -4.70 4.39
N PRO A 43 -7.45 -3.73 3.50
CA PRO A 43 -6.41 -3.89 2.50
C PRO A 43 -5.04 -3.94 3.15
N PHE A 44 -4.11 -4.65 2.51
CA PHE A 44 -2.69 -4.67 2.89
C PHE A 44 -1.85 -3.76 1.98
N VAL A 45 -2.31 -3.54 0.74
CA VAL A 45 -1.77 -2.57 -0.21
C VAL A 45 -2.93 -1.78 -0.81
N THR A 46 -2.71 -0.49 -1.07
CA THR A 46 -3.61 0.30 -1.91
C THR A 46 -2.83 1.09 -2.94
N ILE A 47 -3.44 1.36 -4.09
CA ILE A 47 -2.92 2.28 -5.10
C ILE A 47 -3.99 3.34 -5.32
N VAL A 48 -3.63 4.59 -5.05
CA VAL A 48 -4.54 5.74 -5.21
C VAL A 48 -4.05 6.65 -6.32
N THR A 49 -4.96 7.07 -7.20
CA THR A 49 -4.67 7.83 -8.44
C THR A 49 -5.21 9.26 -8.41
N GLY A 50 -5.69 9.72 -7.25
CA GLY A 50 -6.19 11.08 -7.06
C GLY A 50 -6.30 11.45 -5.58
N ASP A 51 -6.68 12.70 -5.33
CA ASP A 51 -6.77 13.28 -3.98
C ASP A 51 -8.04 12.85 -3.21
N HIS A 52 -8.54 11.63 -3.45
CA HIS A 52 -9.77 11.11 -2.86
C HIS A 52 -9.67 10.90 -1.34
N TYR A 53 -8.45 10.63 -0.84
CA TYR A 53 -8.20 10.26 0.56
C TYR A 53 -7.32 11.26 1.32
N ASP A 54 -6.48 12.02 0.62
CA ASP A 54 -5.74 13.16 1.13
C ASP A 54 -5.29 14.06 -0.02
N THR A 55 -4.93 15.31 0.30
CA THR A 55 -4.37 16.28 -0.65
C THR A 55 -2.87 16.52 -0.44
N ALA A 56 -2.25 15.89 0.56
CA ALA A 56 -0.86 16.16 0.96
C ALA A 56 0.13 15.69 -0.12
N SER A 57 -0.19 14.59 -0.81
CA SER A 57 0.66 14.06 -1.89
C SER A 57 0.47 14.73 -3.25
N ARG A 58 -0.56 15.58 -3.41
CA ARG A 58 -0.92 16.27 -4.67
C ARG A 58 -0.96 15.31 -5.86
N LEU A 59 -1.87 14.35 -5.79
CA LEU A 59 -2.08 13.32 -6.82
C LEU A 59 -2.95 13.82 -7.97
N ASP A 60 -3.53 15.01 -7.85
CA ASP A 60 -4.24 15.74 -8.92
C ASP A 60 -3.33 16.17 -10.10
N ARG A 61 -2.00 16.09 -9.93
CA ARG A 61 -1.03 16.43 -10.98
C ARG A 61 -0.81 15.28 -11.96
N ASP A 62 -0.42 15.64 -13.18
CA ASP A 62 -0.32 14.70 -14.30
C ASP A 62 0.54 13.45 -14.01
N GLY A 63 -0.06 12.28 -14.30
CA GLY A 63 0.54 10.96 -14.13
C GLY A 63 0.87 10.55 -12.69
N ALA A 64 0.39 11.27 -11.67
CA ALA A 64 0.66 10.92 -10.28
C ALA A 64 -0.23 9.80 -9.77
N TYR A 65 0.38 8.87 -9.04
CA TYR A 65 -0.33 7.89 -8.22
C TYR A 65 0.54 7.56 -7.02
N ARG A 66 -0.06 7.01 -5.96
CA ARG A 66 0.64 6.61 -4.75
C ARG A 66 0.31 5.18 -4.39
N ILE A 67 1.35 4.37 -4.20
CA ILE A 67 1.19 3.07 -3.54
C ILE A 67 1.31 3.27 -2.03
N ASN A 68 0.41 2.65 -1.28
CA ASN A 68 0.43 2.61 0.18
C ASN A 68 0.54 1.16 0.64
N ILE A 69 1.35 0.92 1.66
CA ILE A 69 1.63 -0.43 2.15
C ILE A 69 1.52 -0.44 3.67
N GLY A 70 0.66 -1.31 4.20
CA GLY A 70 0.50 -1.51 5.63
C GLY A 70 1.59 -2.42 6.18
N LEU A 71 2.35 -1.95 7.16
CA LEU A 71 3.45 -2.71 7.76
C LEU A 71 3.08 -3.25 9.14
N THR A 72 3.89 -4.19 9.62
CA THR A 72 3.90 -4.50 11.06
C THR A 72 4.53 -3.34 11.84
N LYS A 73 4.17 -3.21 13.12
CA LYS A 73 4.77 -2.21 14.01
C LYS A 73 6.31 -2.27 14.02
N ALA A 74 6.87 -3.48 14.03
CA ALA A 74 8.32 -3.69 14.04
C ALA A 74 8.95 -3.22 12.71
N GLY A 75 8.40 -3.64 11.57
CA GLY A 75 8.92 -3.25 10.26
C GLY A 75 8.82 -1.74 10.00
N TYR A 76 7.75 -1.10 10.45
CA TYR A 76 7.62 0.36 10.36
C TYR A 76 8.67 1.09 11.20
N ALA A 77 8.91 0.65 12.44
CA ALA A 77 9.89 1.27 13.32
C ALA A 77 11.33 1.14 12.80
N GLU A 78 11.67 0.00 12.17
CA GLU A 78 12.95 -0.23 11.52
C GLU A 78 13.18 0.69 10.31
N LEU A 79 12.11 0.96 9.55
CA LEU A 79 12.20 1.62 8.26
C LEU A 79 12.09 3.16 8.33
N ILE A 80 11.13 3.68 9.10
CA ILE A 80 10.83 5.12 9.17
C ILE A 80 11.57 5.81 10.33
N GLY A 81 11.97 5.06 11.35
CA GLY A 81 12.59 5.63 12.55
C GLY A 81 11.73 6.71 13.21
N GLN A 82 12.37 7.80 13.67
CA GLN A 82 11.70 9.03 14.13
C GLN A 82 11.89 10.12 13.06
N SER A 83 11.07 10.09 12.00
CA SER A 83 11.09 11.13 10.97
C SER A 83 9.77 11.88 10.94
N THR A 84 9.86 13.21 10.99
CA THR A 84 8.76 14.12 10.65
C THR A 84 8.87 14.44 9.17
N VAL A 85 7.77 14.33 8.43
CA VAL A 85 7.71 14.62 7.00
C VAL A 85 6.84 15.84 6.79
N ASP A 86 7.46 16.89 6.26
CA ASP A 86 6.76 18.15 5.95
C ASP A 86 6.21 18.16 4.52
N ASP A 87 6.70 17.30 3.64
CA ASP A 87 6.34 17.24 2.22
C ASP A 87 6.16 15.80 1.72
N HIS A 88 4.96 15.47 1.23
CA HIS A 88 4.58 14.16 0.71
C HIS A 88 4.48 14.13 -0.83
N THR A 89 4.95 15.18 -1.50
CA THR A 89 4.92 15.34 -2.95
C THR A 89 6.14 14.77 -3.71
N PRO A 90 7.31 14.45 -3.10
CA PRO A 90 8.41 13.84 -3.85
C PRO A 90 8.00 12.49 -4.47
N ARG A 91 8.41 12.28 -5.73
CA ARG A 91 8.27 10.99 -6.42
C ARG A 91 9.45 10.08 -6.10
N ASP A 92 9.25 8.78 -6.18
CA ASP A 92 10.27 7.75 -5.94
C ASP A 92 11.01 7.93 -4.61
N LEU A 93 10.23 8.24 -3.56
CA LEU A 93 10.70 8.37 -2.19
C LEU A 93 9.74 7.65 -1.25
N LEU A 94 10.30 6.78 -0.42
CA LEU A 94 9.56 6.09 0.63
C LEU A 94 9.37 7.03 1.82
N LEU A 95 8.11 7.24 2.20
CA LEU A 95 7.71 8.11 3.29
C LEU A 95 6.70 7.40 4.21
N PRO A 96 6.57 7.81 5.49
CA PRO A 96 5.35 7.54 6.25
C PRO A 96 4.12 8.07 5.50
N HIS A 97 2.99 7.36 5.62
CA HIS A 97 1.74 7.80 5.00
C HIS A 97 1.22 9.09 5.67
N PRO A 98 0.75 10.10 4.92
CA PRO A 98 0.32 11.38 5.49
C PRO A 98 -0.75 11.24 6.58
N GLU A 99 -1.81 10.47 6.33
CA GLU A 99 -2.89 10.25 7.30
C GLU A 99 -2.70 8.98 8.17
N TYR A 100 -2.17 7.89 7.59
CA TYR A 100 -2.14 6.57 8.23
C TYR A 100 -0.79 6.17 8.83
N ALA A 101 0.18 7.09 8.96
CA ALA A 101 1.46 6.83 9.63
C ALA A 101 1.29 6.22 11.03
N GLY A 102 0.33 6.71 11.82
CA GLY A 102 0.03 6.18 13.16
C GLY A 102 -0.49 4.73 13.17
N GLN A 103 -0.92 4.22 12.01
CA GLN A 103 -1.33 2.84 11.80
C GLN A 103 -0.24 2.00 11.13
N HIS A 104 0.99 2.52 11.04
CA HIS A 104 2.18 1.87 10.47
C HIS A 104 2.10 1.70 8.93
N TRP A 105 1.50 2.68 8.25
CA TRP A 105 1.47 2.72 6.78
C TRP A 105 2.58 3.60 6.23
N VAL A 106 3.19 3.13 5.15
CA VAL A 106 4.14 3.88 4.33
C VAL A 106 3.57 4.11 2.95
N CYS A 107 4.12 5.08 2.24
CA CYS A 107 3.71 5.40 0.88
C CYS A 107 4.89 5.82 -0.01
N VAL A 108 4.71 5.64 -1.31
CA VAL A 108 5.62 6.13 -2.36
C VAL A 108 4.78 6.69 -3.49
N VAL A 109 5.02 7.94 -3.89
CA VAL A 109 4.42 8.51 -5.09
C VAL A 109 5.25 8.11 -6.31
N ASN A 110 4.62 7.54 -7.34
CA ASN A 110 5.27 7.03 -8.55
C ASN A 110 6.60 6.27 -8.28
N PRO A 111 6.55 5.05 -7.71
CA PRO A 111 7.74 4.23 -7.49
C PRO A 111 8.62 4.12 -8.74
N GLY A 112 9.88 4.50 -8.59
CA GLY A 112 10.92 4.43 -9.62
C GLY A 112 12.06 3.52 -9.18
N GLU A 113 13.22 3.66 -9.84
CA GLU A 113 14.37 2.80 -9.61
C GLU A 113 14.88 2.83 -8.15
N ARG A 114 14.74 3.96 -7.45
CA ARG A 114 15.28 4.10 -6.08
C ARG A 114 14.48 3.31 -5.06
N THR A 115 13.17 3.16 -5.28
CA THR A 115 12.27 2.50 -4.33
C THR A 115 11.74 1.17 -4.81
N ALA A 116 11.96 0.77 -6.06
CA ALA A 116 11.37 -0.44 -6.66
C ALA A 116 11.58 -1.70 -5.81
N ASP A 117 12.84 -2.06 -5.54
CA ASP A 117 13.16 -3.28 -4.77
C ASP A 117 12.55 -3.25 -3.36
N THR A 118 12.53 -2.07 -2.74
CA THR A 118 11.95 -1.90 -1.41
C THR A 118 10.43 -2.03 -1.47
N VAL A 119 9.77 -1.42 -2.44
CA VAL A 119 8.31 -1.54 -2.64
C VAL A 119 7.92 -3.00 -2.84
N LEU A 120 8.60 -3.73 -3.72
CA LEU A 120 8.29 -5.15 -3.97
C LEU A 120 8.47 -6.01 -2.72
N LYS A 121 9.54 -5.78 -1.96
CA LYS A 121 9.77 -6.47 -0.67
C LYS A 121 8.63 -6.16 0.32
N LEU A 122 8.27 -4.90 0.48
CA LEU A 122 7.24 -4.48 1.45
C LEU A 122 5.86 -5.01 1.07
N ILE A 123 5.53 -5.11 -0.21
CA ILE A 123 4.30 -5.75 -0.69
C ILE A 123 4.26 -7.22 -0.23
N ALA A 124 5.35 -7.97 -0.43
CA ALA A 124 5.43 -9.36 0.00
C ALA A 124 5.27 -9.51 1.52
N ASP A 125 5.98 -8.69 2.31
CA ASP A 125 5.89 -8.69 3.77
C ASP A 125 4.45 -8.35 4.24
N ALA A 126 3.79 -7.39 3.59
CA ALA A 126 2.42 -7.00 3.89
C ALA A 126 1.40 -8.10 3.55
N TYR A 127 1.59 -8.79 2.42
CA TYR A 127 0.79 -9.95 2.03
C TYR A 127 0.91 -11.08 3.05
N GLU A 128 2.14 -11.47 3.41
CA GLU A 128 2.38 -12.54 4.39
C GLU A 128 1.72 -12.22 5.74
N PHE A 129 1.80 -10.96 6.16
CA PHE A 129 1.15 -10.51 7.37
C PHE A 129 -0.38 -10.59 7.29
N ALA A 130 -0.97 -10.18 6.16
CA ALA A 130 -2.41 -10.26 5.92
C ALA A 130 -2.90 -11.71 5.94
N ALA A 131 -2.21 -12.61 5.24
CA ALA A 131 -2.51 -14.04 5.21
C ALA A 131 -2.44 -14.66 6.61
N ARG A 132 -1.37 -14.39 7.36
CA ARG A 132 -1.24 -14.86 8.74
C ARG A 132 -2.37 -14.33 9.64
N LYS A 133 -2.71 -13.04 9.51
CA LYS A 133 -3.79 -12.42 10.30
C LYS A 133 -5.15 -13.05 9.99
N TYR A 134 -5.41 -13.40 8.73
CA TYR A 134 -6.61 -14.11 8.31
C TYR A 134 -6.70 -15.49 8.97
N HIS A 135 -5.65 -16.31 8.86
CA HIS A 135 -5.61 -17.65 9.42
C HIS A 135 -5.71 -17.68 10.96
N ASN A 136 -5.12 -16.71 11.65
CA ASN A 136 -5.21 -16.61 13.11
C ASN A 136 -6.60 -16.20 13.64
N ARG A 137 -7.50 -15.74 12.76
CA ARG A 137 -8.83 -15.23 13.10
C ARG A 137 -9.96 -16.08 12.49
N ARG A 138 -9.63 -17.23 11.89
CA ARG A 138 -10.59 -18.29 11.60
C ARG A 138 -10.75 -19.14 12.85
#